data_AF-A0A7W7YGH3-F1
#
_entry.id   AF-A0A7W7YGH3-F1
#
_cell.length_a   1.000
_cell.length_b   1.000
_cell.length_c   1.000
_cell.angle_alpha   90.00
_cell.angle_beta   90.00
_cell.angle_gamma   90.00
#
_symmetry.space_group_name_H-M   'P 1'
#
loop_
_entity.id
_entity.type
_entity.pdbx_description
1 polymer ?
#
loop_
_entity_poly.entity_id
_entity_poly.type
_entity_poly.pdbx_seq_one_letter_code
_entity_poly.pdbx_strand_id
1 'polypeptide(L)'
;MMRAFPLLMLLLLVGCDSMSKKKQADEPTQLIPGDPSAPSQVTPDEAMKIAQEFTRHTWRPFARNILHGKDKAGILVNTPDVTHEPDKERKGWWVPGEMNSGVPYKWGGYDDPASFDLAIANGSAGGDVSSPEKRRADNAAVSSQAAGVDCSGFVSRCLKLPTAHDTSQLPAVCTELASAQELQPGDLLNIPHRHVVLCAGWYDPQHTWIYYYETGGGPDYWKPGLKQAPLDALLALGYKPMRYKGMAHELVPSGKQPREVLTRAVKAAAQVVTNPTIGEP
;
A
#
# COMPACT_ATOMS: atom_id res chain seq x y z
N MET A 1 -6.34 40.78 -83.65
CA MET A 1 -5.30 41.17 -82.67
C MET A 1 -5.91 41.11 -81.27
N MET A 2 -5.21 40.43 -80.35
CA MET A 2 -5.26 40.50 -78.86
C MET A 2 -6.61 40.81 -78.17
N ARG A 3 -7.24 39.83 -77.51
CA ARG A 3 -7.04 39.35 -76.10
C ARG A 3 -7.67 40.25 -75.02
N ALA A 4 -8.70 39.74 -74.35
CA ALA A 4 -8.83 39.77 -72.88
C ALA A 4 -9.82 38.67 -72.43
N PHE A 5 -9.35 37.78 -71.55
CA PHE A 5 -10.04 36.62 -70.97
C PHE A 5 -10.82 37.02 -69.69
N PRO A 6 -11.89 36.31 -69.33
CA PRO A 6 -12.61 36.52 -68.07
C PRO A 6 -11.92 35.81 -66.89
N LEU A 7 -11.98 36.44 -65.73
CA LEU A 7 -11.48 35.91 -64.46
C LEU A 7 -12.54 34.96 -63.87
N LEU A 8 -12.30 33.64 -63.98
CA LEU A 8 -13.11 32.63 -63.29
C LEU A 8 -12.35 32.16 -62.04
N MET A 9 -12.93 32.46 -60.87
CA MET A 9 -12.40 32.08 -59.57
C MET A 9 -12.72 30.59 -59.32
N LEU A 10 -11.70 29.72 -59.38
CA LEU A 10 -11.83 28.29 -59.08
C LEU A 10 -11.42 28.04 -57.63
N LEU A 11 -12.37 27.66 -56.77
CA LEU A 11 -12.09 27.18 -55.42
C LEU A 11 -11.41 25.81 -55.49
N LEU A 12 -10.19 25.71 -54.98
CA LEU A 12 -9.50 24.45 -54.71
C LEU A 12 -9.99 23.88 -53.37
N LEU A 13 -10.79 22.82 -53.42
CA LEU A 13 -11.03 21.95 -52.27
C LEU A 13 -9.81 21.05 -52.09
N VAL A 14 -8.93 21.41 -51.16
CA VAL A 14 -7.88 20.52 -50.65
C VAL A 14 -8.53 19.56 -49.67
N GLY A 15 -8.77 18.32 -50.10
CA GLY A 15 -9.09 17.22 -49.20
C GLY A 15 -7.87 16.87 -48.38
N CYS A 16 -7.81 17.32 -47.13
CA CYS A 16 -6.89 16.76 -46.15
C CYS A 16 -7.47 15.43 -45.64
N ASP A 17 -6.87 14.33 -46.08
CA ASP A 17 -6.98 13.03 -45.42
C ASP A 17 -6.42 13.15 -44.00
N SER A 18 -7.26 13.51 -43.03
CA SER A 18 -6.93 13.28 -41.63
C SER A 18 -7.16 11.80 -41.35
N MET A 19 -6.10 10.99 -41.41
CA MET A 19 -6.09 9.70 -40.74
C MET A 19 -6.28 9.96 -39.24
N SER A 20 -7.54 9.88 -38.82
CA SER A 20 -7.91 9.84 -37.42
C SER A 20 -7.29 8.57 -36.83
N LYS A 21 -6.13 8.73 -36.19
CA LYS A 21 -5.65 7.77 -35.20
C LYS A 21 -6.69 7.77 -34.07
N LYS A 22 -7.72 6.95 -34.23
CA LYS A 22 -8.54 6.49 -33.12
C LYS A 22 -7.56 5.98 -32.07
N LYS A 23 -7.48 6.70 -30.96
CA LYS A 23 -6.91 6.18 -29.70
C LYS A 23 -7.69 4.89 -29.46
N GLN A 24 -7.06 3.75 -29.72
CA GLN A 24 -7.60 2.46 -29.37
C GLN A 24 -7.81 2.54 -27.86
N ALA A 25 -9.07 2.61 -27.45
CA ALA A 25 -9.42 2.46 -26.05
C ALA A 25 -8.85 1.10 -25.65
N ASP A 26 -7.98 1.08 -24.64
CA ASP A 26 -7.40 -0.14 -24.11
C ASP A 26 -8.55 -1.13 -23.88
N GLU A 27 -8.52 -2.27 -24.59
CA GLU A 27 -9.37 -3.39 -24.22
C GLU A 27 -9.08 -3.73 -22.76
N PRO A 28 -10.09 -4.06 -21.93
CA PRO A 28 -9.85 -4.42 -20.54
C PRO A 28 -8.87 -5.60 -20.52
N THR A 29 -7.68 -5.42 -19.95
CA THR A 29 -6.73 -6.52 -19.79
C THR A 29 -7.42 -7.63 -18.98
N GLN A 30 -7.62 -8.79 -19.60
CA GLN A 30 -8.25 -9.92 -18.94
C GLN A 30 -7.30 -10.46 -17.87
N LEU A 31 -7.67 -10.30 -16.59
CA LEU A 31 -6.91 -10.88 -15.48
C LEU A 31 -7.15 -12.39 -15.42
N ILE A 32 -6.06 -13.14 -15.21
CA ILE A 32 -6.12 -14.56 -14.86
C ILE A 32 -6.35 -14.64 -13.35
N PRO A 33 -7.39 -15.35 -12.89
CA PRO A 33 -7.60 -15.58 -11.46
C PRO A 33 -6.38 -16.22 -10.78
N GLY A 34 -6.24 -16.00 -9.48
CA GLY A 34 -5.22 -16.70 -8.70
C GLY A 34 -5.51 -18.19 -8.57
N ASP A 35 -4.62 -18.90 -7.87
CA ASP A 35 -4.81 -20.29 -7.48
C ASP A 35 -6.14 -20.44 -6.71
N PRO A 36 -7.09 -21.26 -7.20
CA PRO A 36 -8.37 -21.48 -6.53
C PRO A 36 -8.28 -22.05 -5.11
N SER A 37 -7.14 -22.66 -4.75
CA SER A 37 -6.86 -23.17 -3.40
C SER A 37 -6.30 -22.13 -2.44
N ALA A 38 -5.99 -20.92 -2.92
CA ALA A 38 -5.53 -19.84 -2.07
C ALA A 38 -6.60 -19.43 -1.04
N PRO A 39 -6.20 -18.93 0.16
CA PRO A 39 -7.15 -18.56 1.22
C PRO A 39 -8.22 -17.52 0.82
N SER A 40 -7.93 -16.70 -0.18
CA SER A 40 -8.83 -15.68 -0.74
C SER A 40 -8.49 -15.43 -2.21
N GLN A 41 -9.40 -14.78 -2.92
CA GLN A 41 -9.16 -14.26 -4.26
C GLN A 41 -9.21 -12.74 -4.21
N VAL A 42 -8.26 -12.09 -4.86
CA VAL A 42 -8.16 -10.63 -4.88
C VAL A 42 -7.54 -10.15 -6.20
N THR A 43 -8.04 -9.04 -6.71
CA THR A 43 -7.44 -8.35 -7.85
C THR A 43 -6.48 -7.24 -7.41
N PRO A 44 -5.54 -6.82 -8.27
CA PRO A 44 -4.66 -5.69 -7.97
C PRO A 44 -5.42 -4.40 -7.62
N ASP A 45 -6.53 -4.09 -8.31
CA ASP A 45 -7.35 -2.91 -8.00
C ASP A 45 -8.00 -2.99 -6.62
N GLU A 46 -8.49 -4.17 -6.24
CA GLU A 46 -9.08 -4.37 -4.92
C GLU A 46 -8.04 -4.22 -3.81
N ALA A 47 -6.86 -4.82 -3.96
CA ALA A 47 -5.78 -4.69 -3.00
C ALA A 47 -5.36 -3.22 -2.83
N MET A 48 -5.21 -2.48 -3.93
CA MET A 48 -4.89 -1.05 -3.86
C MET A 48 -6.02 -0.20 -3.30
N LYS A 49 -7.28 -0.57 -3.56
CA LYS A 49 -8.44 0.13 -3.00
C LYS A 49 -8.50 -0.04 -1.49
N ILE A 50 -8.26 -1.25 -0.99
CA ILE A 50 -8.17 -1.53 0.45
C ILE A 50 -6.99 -0.75 1.05
N ALA A 51 -5.81 -0.79 0.44
CA ALA A 51 -4.66 -0.03 0.91
C ALA A 51 -4.95 1.49 1.03
N GLN A 52 -5.66 2.05 0.05
CA GLN A 52 -6.10 3.45 0.07
C GLN A 52 -7.15 3.72 1.15
N GLU A 53 -8.08 2.81 1.37
CA GLU A 53 -9.09 2.91 2.43
C GLU A 53 -8.40 3.02 3.79
N PHE A 54 -7.45 2.13 4.10
CA PHE A 54 -6.66 2.19 5.33
C PHE A 54 -5.85 3.49 5.49
N THR A 55 -5.26 3.98 4.41
CA THR A 55 -4.47 5.23 4.41
C THR A 55 -5.35 6.46 4.63
N ARG A 56 -6.58 6.44 4.13
CA ARG A 56 -7.52 7.57 4.12
C ARG A 56 -8.65 7.44 5.14
N HIS A 57 -8.67 6.36 5.91
CA HIS A 57 -9.74 6.07 6.85
C HIS A 57 -9.83 7.20 7.88
N THR A 58 -10.97 7.88 7.91
CA THR A 58 -11.16 9.04 8.78
C THR A 58 -11.83 8.64 10.07
N TRP A 59 -11.25 9.02 11.21
CA TRP A 59 -11.78 8.67 12.53
C TRP A 59 -11.51 9.79 13.55
N ARG A 60 -12.29 9.81 14.63
CA ARG A 60 -12.19 10.82 15.70
C ARG A 60 -11.89 10.18 17.06
N PRO A 61 -10.60 10.09 17.46
CA PRO A 61 -10.24 9.66 18.81
C PRO A 61 -10.64 10.69 19.86
N PHE A 62 -10.70 10.25 21.11
CA PHE A 62 -10.76 11.13 22.29
C PHE A 62 -9.71 10.70 23.31
N ALA A 63 -9.59 11.45 24.42
CA ALA A 63 -8.66 11.12 25.50
C ALA A 63 -8.81 9.67 26.04
N ARG A 64 -10.02 9.10 25.98
CA ARG A 64 -10.28 7.70 26.35
C ARG A 64 -9.56 6.67 25.48
N ASN A 65 -9.11 7.05 24.28
CA ASN A 65 -8.42 6.19 23.33
C ASN A 65 -6.89 6.33 23.43
N ILE A 66 -6.38 7.13 24.38
CA ILE A 66 -4.94 7.21 24.67
C ILE A 66 -4.60 6.16 25.73
N LEU A 67 -3.52 5.41 25.51
CA LEU A 67 -2.93 4.55 26.53
C LEU A 67 -1.40 4.59 26.41
N HIS A 68 -0.76 5.09 27.46
CA HIS A 68 0.69 5.09 27.66
C HIS A 68 0.99 4.39 28.98
N GLY A 69 1.12 3.06 28.93
CA GLY A 69 1.28 2.25 30.13
C GLY A 69 0.78 0.83 29.95
N LYS A 70 0.67 0.10 31.06
CA LYS A 70 0.18 -1.28 31.04
C LYS A 70 -1.34 -1.32 30.89
N ASP A 71 -1.81 -2.19 30.01
CA ASP A 71 -3.21 -2.57 29.92
C ASP A 71 -3.62 -3.48 31.09
N LYS A 72 -4.90 -3.88 31.14
CA LYS A 72 -5.43 -4.79 32.18
C LYS A 72 -4.75 -6.16 32.25
N ALA A 73 -4.10 -6.62 31.19
CA ALA A 73 -3.33 -7.87 31.15
C ALA A 73 -1.85 -7.65 31.51
N GLY A 74 -1.44 -6.41 31.79
CA GLY A 74 -0.06 -6.06 32.11
C GLY A 74 0.82 -5.80 30.89
N ILE A 75 0.25 -5.80 29.68
CA ILE A 75 0.97 -5.56 28.42
C ILE A 75 1.18 -4.05 28.28
N LEU A 76 2.43 -3.64 28.03
CA LEU A 76 2.73 -2.24 27.75
C LEU A 76 2.12 -1.84 26.41
N VAL A 77 1.31 -0.79 26.41
CA VAL A 77 0.73 -0.15 25.24
C VAL A 77 1.20 1.31 25.21
N ASN A 78 1.61 1.78 24.03
CA ASN A 78 1.84 3.20 23.80
C ASN A 78 1.15 3.59 22.49
N THR A 79 0.18 4.48 22.56
CA THR A 79 -0.56 4.96 21.39
C THR A 79 0.27 5.93 20.55
N PRO A 80 0.20 5.91 19.21
CA PRO A 80 0.87 6.91 18.36
C PRO A 80 0.11 8.24 18.28
N ASP A 81 -0.42 8.74 19.41
CA ASP A 81 -1.02 10.07 19.49
C ASP A 81 0.05 11.17 19.61
N VAL A 82 -0.35 12.42 19.45
CA VAL A 82 0.59 13.56 19.49
C VAL A 82 1.38 13.70 20.80
N THR A 83 0.99 13.06 21.90
CA THR A 83 1.79 13.02 23.14
C THR A 83 2.85 11.91 23.15
N HIS A 84 2.84 11.02 22.16
CA HIS A 84 3.90 10.04 21.93
C HIS A 84 5.11 10.71 21.29
N GLU A 85 5.88 11.40 22.11
CA GLU A 85 7.04 12.18 21.68
C GLU A 85 8.35 11.57 22.19
N PRO A 86 8.93 10.57 21.51
CA PRO A 86 10.30 10.20 21.79
C PRO A 86 11.28 11.02 20.94
N ASP A 87 11.16 12.35 20.86
CA ASP A 87 12.14 13.33 20.27
C ASP A 87 12.87 12.93 18.95
N LYS A 88 12.27 12.05 18.13
CA LYS A 88 12.92 11.35 17.01
C LYS A 88 11.94 11.20 15.84
N GLU A 89 12.44 10.70 14.72
CA GLU A 89 11.73 10.42 13.45
C GLU A 89 10.38 9.68 13.58
N ARG A 90 10.08 9.11 14.76
CA ARG A 90 8.94 8.24 15.06
C ARG A 90 7.94 8.87 16.03
N LYS A 91 7.71 10.18 15.93
CA LYS A 91 6.67 10.86 16.71
C LYS A 91 5.27 10.31 16.38
N GLY A 92 4.38 10.35 17.37
CA GLY A 92 2.95 10.13 17.13
C GLY A 92 2.33 11.24 16.28
N TRP A 93 1.11 11.00 15.81
CA TRP A 93 0.51 11.80 14.74
C TRP A 93 -0.96 12.14 14.96
N TRP A 94 -1.73 11.30 15.65
CA TRP A 94 -3.17 11.54 15.77
C TRP A 94 -3.50 12.44 16.95
N VAL A 95 -4.46 13.35 16.75
CA VAL A 95 -4.85 14.38 17.73
C VAL A 95 -6.19 14.02 18.36
N PRO A 96 -6.28 13.87 19.71
CA PRO A 96 -7.55 13.66 20.40
C PRO A 96 -8.55 14.78 20.11
N GLY A 97 -9.79 14.44 19.83
CA GLY A 97 -10.87 15.38 19.57
C GLY A 97 -10.90 15.94 18.14
N GLU A 98 -9.93 15.63 17.29
CA GLU A 98 -9.88 16.05 15.89
C GLU A 98 -10.18 14.90 14.92
N MET A 99 -10.53 15.25 13.67
CA MET A 99 -10.62 14.27 12.60
C MET A 99 -9.22 13.92 12.10
N ASN A 100 -8.86 12.65 12.23
CA ASN A 100 -7.58 12.09 11.83
C ASN A 100 -7.76 11.19 10.60
N SER A 101 -6.71 11.00 9.80
CA SER A 101 -6.72 10.13 8.61
C SER A 101 -5.62 9.08 8.68
N GLY A 102 -6.02 7.82 8.52
CA GLY A 102 -5.16 6.64 8.55
C GLY A 102 -5.49 5.75 9.75
N VAL A 103 -5.58 4.44 9.53
CA VAL A 103 -5.65 3.47 10.64
C VAL A 103 -4.29 3.45 11.37
N PRO A 104 -4.24 3.61 12.70
CA PRO A 104 -2.99 3.66 13.44
C PRO A 104 -2.28 2.30 13.43
N TYR A 105 -0.95 2.34 13.48
CA TYR A 105 -0.14 1.15 13.67
C TYR A 105 -0.46 0.52 15.03
N LYS A 106 -0.63 -0.80 15.06
CA LYS A 106 -0.80 -1.61 16.27
C LYS A 106 0.04 -2.88 16.15
N TRP A 107 0.95 -3.12 17.09
CA TRP A 107 1.68 -4.38 17.21
C TRP A 107 0.71 -5.58 17.27
N GLY A 108 0.91 -6.56 16.39
CA GLY A 108 0.02 -7.72 16.22
C GLY A 108 -1.40 -7.31 15.81
N GLY A 109 -1.54 -6.22 15.06
CA GLY A 109 -2.82 -5.62 14.69
C GLY A 109 -3.35 -6.19 13.38
N TYR A 110 -4.63 -6.51 13.34
CA TYR A 110 -5.30 -7.07 12.16
C TYR A 110 -6.71 -6.50 11.96
N ASP A 111 -7.01 -5.29 12.44
CA ASP A 111 -8.33 -4.71 12.25
C ASP A 111 -8.63 -4.40 10.77
N ASP A 112 -9.90 -4.49 10.38
CA ASP A 112 -10.42 -3.76 9.22
C ASP A 112 -11.00 -2.42 9.68
N PRO A 113 -11.30 -1.47 8.76
CA PRO A 113 -11.78 -0.16 9.16
C PRO A 113 -13.04 -0.20 10.05
N ALA A 114 -13.94 -1.16 9.81
CA ALA A 114 -15.17 -1.29 10.58
C ALA A 114 -14.92 -1.86 11.99
N SER A 115 -14.08 -2.90 12.12
CA SER A 115 -13.70 -3.45 13.43
C SER A 115 -12.88 -2.45 14.24
N PHE A 116 -12.01 -1.70 13.57
CA PHE A 116 -11.26 -0.58 14.15
C PHE A 116 -12.20 0.48 14.73
N ASP A 117 -13.14 0.99 13.94
CA ASP A 117 -14.09 2.03 14.40
C ASP A 117 -14.92 1.57 15.59
N LEU A 118 -15.39 0.33 15.57
CA LEU A 118 -16.12 -0.27 16.67
C LEU A 118 -15.26 -0.34 17.94
N ALA A 119 -14.01 -0.75 17.82
CA ALA A 119 -13.08 -0.81 18.96
C ALA A 119 -12.79 0.58 19.53
N ILE A 120 -12.57 1.59 18.68
CA ILE A 120 -12.37 2.98 19.12
C ILE A 120 -13.63 3.52 19.81
N ALA A 121 -14.82 3.25 19.28
CA ALA A 121 -16.09 3.64 19.89
C ALA A 121 -16.24 3.01 21.29
N ASN A 122 -15.82 1.76 21.45
CA ASN A 122 -15.84 1.02 22.72
C ASN A 122 -14.70 1.39 23.69
N GLY A 123 -13.83 2.33 23.32
CA GLY A 123 -12.78 2.86 24.20
C GLY A 123 -11.45 2.11 24.15
N SER A 124 -11.21 1.28 23.13
CA SER A 124 -9.87 0.73 22.91
C SER A 124 -8.86 1.84 22.61
N ALA A 125 -7.60 1.57 22.95
CA ALA A 125 -6.47 2.41 22.60
C ALA A 125 -6.31 2.50 21.06
N GLY A 126 -6.11 3.70 20.53
CA GLY A 126 -5.93 3.94 19.10
C GLY A 126 -4.48 3.68 18.67
N GLY A 127 -4.17 2.43 18.35
CA GLY A 127 -2.82 1.98 18.01
C GLY A 127 -1.99 1.52 19.21
N ASP A 128 -0.86 0.91 18.89
CA ASP A 128 0.11 0.37 19.85
C ASP A 128 1.47 0.24 19.16
N VAL A 129 2.36 1.21 19.38
CA VAL A 129 3.63 1.31 18.66
C VAL A 129 4.57 0.16 18.98
N SER A 130 5.41 -0.19 18.01
CA SER A 130 6.49 -1.16 18.22
C SER A 130 7.55 -0.61 19.18
N SER A 131 8.06 -1.47 20.06
CA SER A 131 9.18 -1.16 20.97
C SER A 131 10.16 -2.34 21.03
N PRO A 132 11.40 -2.12 21.48
CA PRO A 132 12.34 -3.23 21.73
C PRO A 132 11.77 -4.33 22.63
N GLU A 133 10.96 -3.97 23.63
CA GLU A 133 10.30 -4.91 24.54
C GLU A 133 9.28 -5.77 23.79
N LYS A 134 8.44 -5.14 22.96
CA LYS A 134 7.46 -5.86 22.15
C LYS A 134 8.12 -6.81 21.17
N ARG A 135 9.15 -6.34 20.45
CA ARG A 135 9.91 -7.19 19.52
C ARG A 135 10.57 -8.39 20.20
N ARG A 136 10.97 -8.28 21.47
CA ARG A 136 11.51 -9.40 22.26
C ARG A 136 10.44 -10.38 22.73
N ALA A 137 9.26 -9.88 23.10
CA ALA A 137 8.17 -10.70 23.64
C ALA A 137 7.20 -11.22 22.56
N ASP A 138 7.31 -10.70 21.34
CA ASP A 138 6.59 -11.13 20.16
C ASP A 138 5.06 -11.15 20.39
N ASN A 139 4.39 -12.27 20.09
CA ASN A 139 2.95 -12.44 20.28
C ASN A 139 2.48 -12.26 21.73
N ALA A 140 3.36 -12.46 22.73
CA ALA A 140 3.02 -12.23 24.12
C ALA A 140 2.86 -10.74 24.48
N ALA A 141 3.27 -9.82 23.58
CA ALA A 141 3.15 -8.38 23.76
C ALA A 141 2.00 -7.73 22.96
N VAL A 142 1.11 -8.54 22.38
CA VAL A 142 -0.06 -8.10 21.63
C VAL A 142 -1.20 -7.77 22.59
N SER A 143 -1.57 -6.50 22.69
CA SER A 143 -2.71 -6.09 23.52
C SER A 143 -4.04 -6.33 22.81
N SER A 144 -5.03 -6.86 23.55
CA SER A 144 -6.43 -6.94 23.14
C SER A 144 -7.23 -5.66 23.42
N GLN A 145 -6.59 -4.66 24.06
CA GLN A 145 -7.20 -3.37 24.41
C GLN A 145 -6.72 -2.23 23.50
N ALA A 146 -6.01 -2.55 22.43
CA ALA A 146 -5.62 -1.62 21.37
C ALA A 146 -6.21 -2.06 20.02
N ALA A 147 -6.46 -1.10 19.13
CA ALA A 147 -7.02 -1.32 17.80
C ALA A 147 -6.12 -0.71 16.72
N GLY A 148 -6.01 -1.38 15.58
CA GLY A 148 -5.20 -0.97 14.45
C GLY A 148 -4.60 -2.14 13.67
N VAL A 149 -3.57 -1.85 12.87
CA VAL A 149 -2.86 -2.85 12.04
C VAL A 149 -1.34 -2.73 12.16
N ASP A 150 -0.61 -3.85 12.13
CA ASP A 150 0.84 -3.82 11.87
C ASP A 150 1.13 -4.00 10.37
N CYS A 151 2.41 -4.13 10.01
CA CYS A 151 2.84 -4.28 8.62
C CYS A 151 2.17 -5.47 7.93
N SER A 152 2.16 -6.62 8.59
CA SER A 152 1.69 -7.90 8.06
C SER A 152 0.18 -8.05 8.14
N GLY A 153 -0.45 -7.50 9.17
CA GLY A 153 -1.89 -7.43 9.29
C GLY A 153 -2.50 -6.49 8.26
N PHE A 154 -1.87 -5.35 7.99
CA PHE A 154 -2.26 -4.46 6.89
C PHE A 154 -2.20 -5.16 5.53
N VAL A 155 -1.07 -5.83 5.22
CA VAL A 155 -0.93 -6.60 3.98
C VAL A 155 -1.94 -7.73 3.90
N SER A 156 -2.14 -8.48 4.98
CA SER A 156 -3.13 -9.55 5.06
C SER A 156 -4.55 -9.05 4.75
N ARG A 157 -4.91 -7.85 5.22
CA ARG A 157 -6.19 -7.20 4.88
C ARG A 157 -6.27 -6.79 3.40
N CYS A 158 -5.19 -6.24 2.84
CA CYS A 158 -5.12 -5.92 1.40
C CYS A 158 -5.27 -7.17 0.51
N LEU A 159 -4.80 -8.33 1.00
CA LEU A 159 -4.96 -9.63 0.34
C LEU A 159 -6.31 -10.30 0.64
N LYS A 160 -7.18 -9.68 1.45
CA LYS A 160 -8.46 -10.25 1.92
C LYS A 160 -8.31 -11.61 2.61
N LEU A 161 -7.21 -11.86 3.30
CA LEU A 161 -7.02 -13.12 4.01
C LEU A 161 -8.10 -13.28 5.10
N PRO A 162 -8.53 -14.51 5.42
CA PRO A 162 -9.51 -14.73 6.48
C PRO A 162 -8.93 -14.50 7.88
N THR A 163 -7.61 -14.63 8.03
CA THR A 163 -6.86 -14.45 9.27
C THR A 163 -5.58 -13.66 9.00
N ALA A 164 -4.98 -13.08 10.04
CA ALA A 164 -3.67 -12.47 9.92
C ALA A 164 -2.63 -13.54 9.52
N HIS A 165 -1.78 -13.20 8.56
CA HIS A 165 -0.54 -13.92 8.29
C HIS A 165 0.62 -12.98 8.63
N ASP A 166 1.42 -13.35 9.62
CA ASP A 166 2.62 -12.59 9.94
C ASP A 166 3.68 -12.70 8.83
N THR A 167 4.75 -11.90 8.91
CA THR A 167 5.83 -11.89 7.91
C THR A 167 6.52 -13.26 7.71
N SER A 168 6.48 -14.15 8.71
CA SER A 168 6.99 -15.52 8.60
C SER A 168 6.00 -16.51 7.99
N GLN A 169 4.71 -16.22 8.08
CA GLN A 169 3.61 -17.04 7.54
C GLN A 169 3.23 -16.67 6.10
N LEU A 170 3.43 -15.43 5.68
CA LEU A 170 3.17 -14.97 4.30
C LEU A 170 3.83 -15.84 3.21
N PRO A 171 5.09 -16.31 3.36
CA PRO A 171 5.72 -17.19 2.37
C PRO A 171 4.93 -18.47 2.07
N ALA A 172 4.15 -19.02 3.01
CA ALA A 172 3.36 -20.24 2.79
C ALA A 172 2.22 -20.04 1.78
N VAL A 173 1.69 -18.82 1.69
CA VAL A 173 0.58 -18.45 0.79
C VAL A 173 1.04 -17.67 -0.44
N CYS A 174 2.35 -17.52 -0.62
CA CYS A 174 2.94 -16.84 -1.76
C CYS A 174 3.88 -17.76 -2.55
N THR A 175 4.26 -17.29 -3.74
CA THR A 175 5.35 -17.85 -4.54
C THR A 175 6.44 -16.79 -4.63
N GLU A 176 7.68 -17.14 -4.28
CA GLU A 176 8.83 -16.23 -4.47
C GLU A 176 9.07 -16.01 -5.97
N LEU A 177 9.22 -14.76 -6.39
CA LEU A 177 9.47 -14.42 -7.78
C LEU A 177 10.94 -14.69 -8.12
N ALA A 178 11.19 -15.21 -9.33
CA ALA A 178 12.55 -15.46 -9.81
C ALA A 178 13.36 -14.17 -9.98
N SER A 179 12.67 -13.06 -10.27
CA SER A 179 13.26 -11.74 -10.41
C SER A 179 12.33 -10.68 -9.83
N ALA A 180 12.89 -9.72 -9.09
CA ALA A 180 12.14 -8.55 -8.65
C ALA A 180 11.63 -7.67 -9.82
N GLN A 181 12.19 -7.85 -11.02
CA GLN A 181 11.73 -7.18 -12.24
C GLN A 181 10.37 -7.70 -12.73
N GLU A 182 9.88 -8.82 -12.17
CA GLU A 182 8.56 -9.39 -12.47
C GLU A 182 7.45 -8.86 -11.54
N LEU A 183 7.78 -7.94 -10.63
CA LEU A 183 6.82 -7.34 -9.72
C LEU A 183 5.66 -6.69 -10.50
N GLN A 184 4.45 -6.97 -10.02
CA GLN A 184 3.20 -6.39 -10.44
C GLN A 184 2.50 -5.78 -9.22
N PRO A 185 1.55 -4.85 -9.42
CA PRO A 185 0.76 -4.34 -8.31
C PRO A 185 0.01 -5.48 -7.59
N GLY A 186 0.08 -5.48 -6.26
CA GLY A 186 -0.44 -6.57 -5.42
C GLY A 186 0.61 -7.58 -4.96
N ASP A 187 1.79 -7.62 -5.60
CA ASP A 187 2.92 -8.40 -5.11
C ASP A 187 3.48 -7.82 -3.80
N LEU A 188 4.29 -8.63 -3.12
CA LEU A 188 4.86 -8.32 -1.82
C LEU A 188 6.38 -8.22 -1.94
N LEU A 189 6.95 -7.37 -1.12
CA LEU A 189 8.35 -7.45 -0.73
C LEU A 189 8.38 -7.79 0.75
N ASN A 190 8.85 -8.98 1.10
CA ASN A 190 8.78 -9.51 2.47
C ASN A 190 10.18 -9.86 3.02
N ILE A 191 10.44 -9.48 4.26
CA ILE A 191 11.55 -9.97 5.08
C ILE A 191 10.91 -10.78 6.22
N PRO A 192 11.02 -12.13 6.20
CA PRO A 192 10.43 -12.97 7.24
C PRO A 192 10.88 -12.56 8.65
N HIS A 193 9.95 -12.56 9.59
CA HIS A 193 10.13 -12.13 10.98
C HIS A 193 10.51 -10.65 11.16
N ARG A 194 10.39 -9.81 10.13
CA ARG A 194 10.93 -8.43 10.15
C ARG A 194 10.01 -7.37 9.58
N HIS A 195 9.61 -7.45 8.31
CA HIS A 195 8.74 -6.44 7.70
C HIS A 195 8.19 -6.89 6.36
N VAL A 196 7.05 -6.33 5.95
CA VAL A 196 6.49 -6.53 4.61
C VAL A 196 5.94 -5.22 4.04
N VAL A 197 6.09 -5.05 2.74
CA VAL A 197 5.45 -3.97 1.98
C VAL A 197 4.66 -4.51 0.79
N LEU A 198 3.60 -3.79 0.41
CA LEU A 198 2.73 -4.12 -0.72
C LEU A 198 3.14 -3.31 -1.95
N CYS A 199 3.60 -3.98 -3.01
CA CYS A 199 3.92 -3.35 -4.28
C CYS A 199 2.66 -2.74 -4.91
N ALA A 200 2.74 -1.48 -5.31
CA ALA A 200 1.66 -0.74 -5.96
C ALA A 200 1.95 -0.43 -7.44
N GLY A 201 3.05 -0.97 -7.98
CA GLY A 201 3.48 -0.85 -9.36
C GLY A 201 4.79 -0.08 -9.53
N TRP A 202 5.24 0.00 -10.77
CA TRP A 202 6.50 0.66 -11.13
C TRP A 202 6.36 2.19 -11.11
N TYR A 203 7.39 2.87 -10.58
CA TYR A 203 7.48 4.33 -10.65
C TYR A 203 7.95 4.77 -12.05
N ASP A 204 8.98 4.10 -12.57
CA ASP A 204 9.61 4.39 -13.84
C ASP A 204 9.59 3.16 -14.77
N PRO A 205 9.65 3.38 -16.09
CA PRO A 205 9.63 2.28 -17.06
C PRO A 205 10.93 1.45 -17.09
N GLN A 206 12.00 1.88 -16.42
CA GLN A 206 13.25 1.13 -16.27
C GLN A 206 13.22 0.18 -15.07
N HIS A 207 12.11 0.15 -14.31
CA HIS A 207 11.94 -0.71 -13.13
C HIS A 207 12.98 -0.46 -12.04
N THR A 208 13.47 0.79 -11.94
CA THR A 208 14.47 1.17 -10.94
C THR A 208 13.84 1.57 -9.60
N TRP A 209 12.61 2.08 -9.63
CA TRP A 209 11.84 2.51 -8.48
C TRP A 209 10.44 1.90 -8.51
N ILE A 210 9.88 1.67 -7.32
CA ILE A 210 8.52 1.17 -7.14
C ILE A 210 7.69 2.15 -6.32
N TYR A 211 6.39 2.14 -6.58
CA TYR A 211 5.39 2.59 -5.61
C TYR A 211 5.05 1.43 -4.67
N TYR A 212 4.86 1.71 -3.39
CA TYR A 212 4.48 0.69 -2.42
C TYR A 212 3.70 1.27 -1.24
N TYR A 213 2.83 0.45 -0.65
CA TYR A 213 2.17 0.76 0.62
C TYR A 213 2.85 0.00 1.76
N GLU A 214 2.98 0.67 2.90
CA GLU A 214 3.39 0.04 4.16
C GLU A 214 2.86 0.83 5.36
N THR A 215 2.87 0.19 6.52
CA THR A 215 2.85 0.83 7.85
C THR A 215 4.07 0.31 8.62
N GLY A 216 4.60 1.07 9.57
CA GLY A 216 5.80 0.70 10.33
C GLY A 216 7.11 1.31 9.79
N GLY A 217 7.17 1.70 8.51
CA GLY A 217 8.34 2.34 7.91
C GLY A 217 8.23 3.88 7.86
N GLY A 218 9.36 4.58 7.82
CA GLY A 218 9.38 6.04 7.67
C GLY A 218 8.93 6.51 6.27
N PRO A 219 8.47 7.75 6.10
CA PRO A 219 8.29 8.78 7.14
C PRO A 219 7.01 8.61 7.99
N ASP A 220 6.00 7.90 7.48
CA ASP A 220 4.77 7.58 8.22
C ASP A 220 4.91 6.26 9.00
N TYR A 221 5.67 6.28 10.10
CA TYR A 221 5.94 5.06 10.88
C TYR A 221 4.66 4.42 11.44
N TRP A 222 3.70 5.21 11.88
CA TRP A 222 2.59 4.72 12.71
C TRP A 222 1.23 4.72 12.02
N LYS A 223 1.21 4.65 10.68
CA LYS A 223 0.00 4.46 9.87
C LYS A 223 0.38 3.99 8.45
N PRO A 224 -0.54 3.34 7.72
CA PRO A 224 -0.35 3.04 6.31
C PRO A 224 -0.15 4.30 5.47
N GLY A 225 0.78 4.23 4.52
CA GLY A 225 1.05 5.32 3.57
C GLY A 225 1.61 4.81 2.24
N LEU A 226 1.31 5.55 1.17
CA LEU A 226 1.90 5.33 -0.16
C LEU A 226 3.26 6.00 -0.25
N LYS A 227 4.25 5.25 -0.72
CA LYS A 227 5.65 5.67 -0.84
C LYS A 227 6.23 5.28 -2.17
N GLN A 228 7.40 5.83 -2.47
CA GLN A 228 8.24 5.44 -3.60
C GLN A 228 9.71 5.34 -3.16
N ALA A 229 10.40 4.30 -3.61
CA ALA A 229 11.80 4.06 -3.25
C ALA A 229 12.55 3.32 -4.37
N PRO A 230 13.90 3.40 -4.41
CA PRO A 230 14.73 2.56 -5.26
C PRO A 230 14.52 1.08 -4.92
N LEU A 231 14.26 0.25 -5.93
CA LEU A 231 14.04 -1.18 -5.73
C LEU A 231 15.30 -1.87 -5.22
N ASP A 232 16.47 -1.52 -5.76
CA ASP A 232 17.76 -2.09 -5.34
C ASP A 232 18.07 -1.84 -3.86
N ALA A 233 17.73 -0.66 -3.34
CA ALA A 233 17.88 -0.32 -1.93
C ALA A 233 16.96 -1.18 -1.05
N LEU A 234 15.72 -1.44 -1.47
CA LEU A 234 14.84 -2.38 -0.78
C LEU A 234 15.42 -3.80 -0.80
N LEU A 235 15.85 -4.28 -1.96
CA LEU A 235 16.44 -5.63 -2.06
C LEU A 235 17.71 -5.77 -1.20
N ALA A 236 18.53 -4.72 -1.10
CA ALA A 236 19.72 -4.69 -0.25
C ALA A 236 19.40 -4.78 1.25
N LEU A 237 18.20 -4.39 1.69
CA LEU A 237 17.72 -4.62 3.06
C LEU A 237 17.31 -6.08 3.31
N GLY A 238 17.23 -6.90 2.26
CA GLY A 238 16.88 -8.32 2.33
C GLY A 238 15.44 -8.63 1.95
N TYR A 239 14.68 -7.68 1.41
CA TYR A 239 13.31 -7.95 0.93
C TYR A 239 13.33 -8.98 -0.20
N LYS A 240 12.45 -9.98 -0.08
CA LYS A 240 12.24 -10.99 -1.12
C LYS A 240 10.95 -10.68 -1.89
N PRO A 241 11.00 -10.63 -3.23
CA PRO A 241 9.82 -10.42 -4.05
C PRO A 241 8.95 -11.68 -4.06
N MET A 242 7.66 -11.52 -3.76
CA MET A 242 6.72 -12.63 -3.63
C MET A 242 5.38 -12.26 -4.27
N ARG A 243 4.74 -13.22 -4.93
CA ARG A 243 3.36 -13.09 -5.44
C ARG A 243 2.41 -13.91 -4.58
N TYR A 244 1.37 -13.27 -4.06
CA TYR A 244 0.30 -13.99 -3.37
C TYR A 244 -0.40 -14.95 -4.34
N LYS A 245 -0.59 -16.22 -3.94
CA LYS A 245 -1.13 -17.26 -4.83
C LYS A 245 -2.55 -16.93 -5.30
N GLY A 246 -3.36 -16.25 -4.49
CA GLY A 246 -4.73 -15.83 -4.83
C GLY A 246 -4.81 -14.46 -5.52
N MET A 247 -3.69 -13.85 -5.89
CA MET A 247 -3.67 -12.59 -6.64
C MET A 247 -3.99 -12.87 -8.11
N ALA A 248 -5.07 -12.28 -8.59
CA ALA A 248 -5.34 -12.23 -10.01
C ALA A 248 -4.22 -11.42 -10.69
N HIS A 249 -3.70 -11.92 -11.81
CA HIS A 249 -2.55 -11.31 -12.47
C HIS A 249 -2.80 -11.22 -13.96
N GLU A 250 -2.07 -10.31 -14.59
CA GLU A 250 -2.02 -10.26 -16.05
C GLU A 250 -0.76 -10.95 -16.55
N LEU A 251 -0.85 -11.52 -17.75
CA LEU A 251 0.33 -11.95 -18.48
C LEU A 251 0.98 -10.71 -19.08
N VAL A 252 2.11 -10.30 -18.51
CA VAL A 252 2.91 -9.17 -19.02
C VAL A 252 3.91 -9.72 -20.04
N PRO A 253 3.79 -9.38 -21.34
CA PRO A 253 4.77 -9.80 -22.32
C PRO A 253 6.15 -9.19 -22.02
N SER A 254 7.21 -9.87 -22.45
CA SER A 254 8.58 -9.35 -22.31
C SER A 254 8.70 -7.92 -22.89
N GLY A 255 9.30 -7.02 -22.11
CA GLY A 255 9.46 -5.60 -22.48
C GLY A 255 8.18 -4.75 -22.37
N LYS A 256 7.10 -5.27 -21.79
CA LYS A 256 5.89 -4.50 -21.46
C LYS A 256 5.79 -4.22 -19.97
N GLN A 257 5.00 -3.20 -19.64
CA GLN A 257 4.68 -2.83 -18.27
C GLN A 257 3.39 -3.52 -17.85
N PRO A 258 3.26 -3.92 -16.58
CA PRO A 258 1.96 -4.23 -16.04
C PRO A 258 1.05 -3.01 -16.10
N ARG A 259 -0.26 -3.23 -16.12
CA ARG A 259 -1.28 -2.20 -16.04
C ARG A 259 -1.08 -1.39 -14.76
N GLU A 260 -1.13 -0.07 -14.92
CA GLU A 260 -1.16 0.83 -13.78
C GLU A 260 -2.51 0.73 -13.05
N VAL A 261 -2.44 0.48 -11.74
CA VAL A 261 -3.62 0.48 -10.85
C VAL A 261 -3.79 1.78 -10.07
N LEU A 262 -2.71 2.57 -9.96
CA LEU A 262 -2.75 3.87 -9.29
C LEU A 262 -3.05 4.99 -10.29
N THR A 263 -4.01 5.84 -9.95
CA THR A 263 -4.25 7.07 -10.71
C THR A 263 -3.07 8.04 -10.58
N ARG A 264 -2.94 8.97 -11.53
CA ARG A 264 -1.94 10.05 -11.46
C ARG A 264 -2.01 10.85 -10.16
N ALA A 265 -3.22 11.13 -9.68
CA ALA A 265 -3.44 11.88 -8.44
C ALA A 265 -2.96 11.11 -7.20
N VAL A 266 -3.17 9.78 -7.17
CA VAL A 266 -2.67 8.93 -6.08
C VAL A 266 -1.15 8.86 -6.12
N LYS A 267 -0.55 8.65 -7.29
CA LYS A 267 0.91 8.64 -7.47
C LYS A 267 1.58 9.94 -7.03
N ALA A 268 0.96 11.09 -7.32
CA ALA A 268 1.47 12.41 -6.92
C ALA A 268 1.52 12.63 -5.39
N ALA A 269 0.76 11.84 -4.61
CA ALA A 269 0.79 11.88 -3.15
C ALA A 269 1.82 10.92 -2.53
N ALA A 270 2.53 10.12 -3.34
CA ALA A 270 3.51 9.15 -2.86
C ALA A 270 4.74 9.86 -2.27
N GLN A 271 5.08 9.50 -1.04
CA GLN A 271 6.25 10.06 -0.35
C GLN A 271 7.55 9.46 -0.88
N VAL A 272 8.53 10.32 -1.16
CA VAL A 272 9.84 9.90 -1.68
C VAL A 272 10.71 9.39 -0.54
N VAL A 273 11.19 8.15 -0.66
CA VAL A 273 12.10 7.50 0.30
C VAL A 273 13.35 7.05 -0.45
N THR A 274 14.33 7.95 -0.58
CA THR A 274 15.58 7.66 -1.33
C THR A 274 16.46 6.61 -0.64
N ASN A 275 16.37 6.52 0.69
CA ASN A 275 17.15 5.59 1.52
C ASN A 275 16.17 4.83 2.42
N PRO A 276 15.47 3.81 1.89
CA PRO A 276 14.54 3.03 2.69
C PRO A 276 15.27 2.34 3.85
N THR A 277 14.56 2.17 4.95
CA THR A 277 14.98 1.35 6.10
C THR A 277 13.98 0.23 6.29
N ILE A 278 14.37 -0.83 7.01
CA ILE A 278 13.40 -1.83 7.45
C ILE A 278 12.41 -1.15 8.41
N GLY A 279 11.12 -1.30 8.14
CA GLY A 279 10.07 -0.80 9.01
C GLY A 279 9.94 -1.60 10.31
N GLU A 280 8.99 -1.19 11.14
CA GLU A 280 8.64 -1.92 12.35
C GLU A 280 7.82 -3.18 12.03
N PRO A 281 8.22 -4.36 12.55
CA PRO A 281 7.55 -5.64 12.30
C PRO A 281 6.08 -5.65 12.69
#